data_AF-A0AAU9NW39-F1
#
_entry.id   AF-A0AAU9NW39-F1
#
_cell.length_a   1.000
_cell.length_b   1.000
_cell.length_c   1.000
_cell.angle_alpha   90.00
_cell.angle_beta   90.00
_cell.angle_gamma   90.00
#
_symmetry.space_group_name_H-M   'P 1'
#
loop_
_entity.id
_entity.type
_entity.pdbx_description
1 polymer ?
#
loop_
_entity_poly.entity_id
_entity_poly.type
_entity_poly.pdbx_seq_one_letter_code
_entity_poly.pdbx_strand_id
1 'polypeptide(L)'
;MSSQRVEMMASSNKLFTNYKARNATIKNRGHDIMLEWEGDAGSIRINGTEYALKQAHWHSPSEHSINGRRYAMELHLVHLSADGKIAVIAVLYNIGKPDHFLSKLMVNITAMIDQKGEHGHSGVIDPKEIQMSNRRYYRYIGSLTVPPCTEGVVWTISKKIRTVSIDQVKLLREAVHDYAENNARPIQPVNQRDLRVYGPASTQ
;
A
#
# COMPACT_ATOMS: atom_id res chain seq x y z
N MET A 1 17.14 -7.22 21.18
CA MET A 1 17.50 -5.84 21.59
C MET A 1 16.23 -5.01 21.62
N SER A 2 15.96 -4.37 22.76
CA SER A 2 14.70 -3.69 23.10
C SER A 2 14.38 -2.51 22.18
N SER A 3 13.09 -2.35 21.88
CA SER A 3 12.47 -1.37 20.97
C SER A 3 12.49 0.06 21.55
N GLN A 4 13.60 0.78 21.41
CA GLN A 4 13.75 2.15 21.96
C GLN A 4 13.65 3.31 20.95
N ARG A 5 13.07 3.15 19.75
CA ARG A 5 12.98 4.26 18.75
C ARG A 5 11.62 4.44 18.08
N VAL A 6 10.53 4.23 18.82
CA VAL A 6 9.20 4.53 18.29
C VAL A 6 8.52 5.52 19.21
N GLU A 7 8.42 6.77 18.75
CA GLU A 7 7.78 7.83 19.51
C GLU A 7 6.27 7.76 19.30
N MET A 8 5.52 7.65 20.39
CA MET A 8 4.06 7.71 20.37
C MET A 8 3.62 9.17 20.30
N MET A 9 3.07 9.56 19.16
CA MET A 9 2.43 10.84 18.95
C MET A 9 0.95 10.71 19.29
N ALA A 10 0.59 11.19 20.49
CA ALA A 10 -0.82 11.41 20.83
C ALA A 10 -1.39 12.42 19.83
N SER A 11 -2.26 11.92 18.95
CA SER A 11 -2.84 12.72 17.88
C SER A 11 -4.33 12.45 17.82
N SER A 12 -5.13 13.48 18.06
CA SER A 12 -6.56 13.48 17.73
C SER A 12 -6.78 13.48 16.22
N ASN A 13 -5.76 13.85 15.44
CA ASN A 13 -5.84 13.96 14.00
C ASN A 13 -5.78 12.58 13.36
N LYS A 14 -6.92 12.14 12.83
CA LYS A 14 -7.03 11.02 11.89
C LYS A 14 -6.24 11.36 10.62
N LEU A 15 -5.70 10.36 9.94
CA LEU A 15 -5.20 10.53 8.58
C LEU A 15 -6.35 11.08 7.72
N PHE A 16 -6.18 12.29 7.19
CA PHE A 16 -7.17 12.92 6.33
C PHE A 16 -7.13 12.28 4.95
N THR A 17 -8.28 11.79 4.49
CA THR A 17 -8.47 11.16 3.19
C THR A 17 -9.73 11.71 2.55
N ASN A 18 -9.65 12.14 1.29
CA ASN A 18 -10.78 12.63 0.51
C ASN A 18 -10.86 11.89 -0.83
N TYR A 19 -10.97 10.56 -0.79
CA TYR A 19 -11.03 9.75 -2.01
C TYR A 19 -12.36 9.87 -2.74
N LYS A 20 -12.30 9.64 -4.05
CA LYS A 20 -13.44 9.71 -4.97
C LYS A 20 -13.40 8.49 -5.89
N ALA A 21 -14.57 7.92 -6.15
CA ALA A 21 -14.72 6.87 -7.16
C ALA A 21 -14.38 7.42 -8.55
N ARG A 22 -13.49 6.72 -9.25
CA ARG A 22 -13.03 7.06 -10.60
C ARG A 22 -12.79 5.81 -11.42
N ASN A 23 -12.78 5.97 -12.73
CA ASN A 23 -12.32 4.92 -13.62
C ASN A 23 -10.90 4.53 -13.25
N ALA A 24 -10.60 3.24 -13.34
CA ALA A 24 -9.28 2.71 -13.10
C ALA A 24 -8.94 1.63 -14.11
N THR A 25 -7.65 1.54 -14.41
CA THR A 25 -7.08 0.52 -15.27
C THR A 25 -6.14 -0.33 -14.45
N ILE A 26 -6.36 -1.65 -14.48
CA ILE A 26 -5.42 -2.61 -13.89
C ILE A 26 -4.36 -2.97 -14.92
N LYS A 27 -3.13 -3.13 -14.49
CA LYS A 27 -1.95 -3.34 -15.33
C LYS A 27 -1.05 -4.39 -14.71
N ASN A 28 -0.58 -5.32 -15.52
CA ASN A 28 0.52 -6.18 -15.14
C ASN A 28 1.84 -5.53 -15.56
N ARG A 29 2.66 -5.10 -14.60
CA ARG A 29 3.95 -4.43 -14.88
C ARG A 29 5.12 -5.40 -14.97
N GLY A 30 4.84 -6.69 -15.04
CA GLY A 30 5.84 -7.76 -15.05
C GLY A 30 6.35 -8.14 -13.66
N HIS A 31 6.44 -7.20 -12.71
CA HIS A 31 6.93 -7.41 -11.33
C HIS A 31 5.85 -7.20 -10.24
N ASP A 32 4.72 -6.60 -10.61
CA ASP A 32 3.52 -6.53 -9.78
C ASP A 32 2.27 -6.29 -10.64
N ILE A 33 1.13 -6.42 -9.96
CA ILE A 33 -0.15 -5.93 -10.46
C ILE A 33 -0.36 -4.52 -9.89
N MET A 34 -0.67 -3.58 -10.77
CA MET A 34 -0.95 -2.19 -10.43
C MET A 34 -2.39 -1.85 -10.83
N LEU A 35 -3.11 -1.13 -9.97
CA LEU A 35 -4.33 -0.42 -10.31
C LEU A 35 -4.02 1.08 -10.41
N GLU A 36 -4.27 1.69 -11.56
CA GLU A 36 -4.06 3.11 -11.80
C GLU A 36 -5.42 3.82 -11.97
N TRP A 37 -5.64 4.88 -11.21
CA TRP A 37 -6.87 5.68 -11.33
C TRP A 37 -6.73 6.78 -12.37
N GLU A 38 -7.78 6.96 -13.16
CA GLU A 38 -7.92 8.01 -14.15
C GLU A 38 -8.49 9.29 -13.52
N GLY A 39 -7.84 10.43 -13.78
CA GLY A 39 -8.26 11.73 -13.27
C GLY A 39 -8.08 11.88 -11.75
N ASP A 40 -8.99 12.64 -11.11
CA ASP A 40 -8.93 12.94 -9.68
C ASP A 40 -9.68 11.89 -8.85
N ALA A 41 -8.95 10.87 -8.38
CA ALA A 41 -9.41 9.87 -7.41
C ALA A 41 -9.38 10.37 -5.95
N GLY A 42 -9.14 11.67 -5.76
CA GLY A 42 -9.00 12.30 -4.47
C GLY A 42 -7.59 12.20 -3.91
N SER A 43 -7.46 12.52 -2.62
CA SER A 43 -6.15 12.81 -2.03
C SER A 43 -6.07 12.47 -0.55
N ILE A 44 -4.84 12.53 -0.04
CA ILE A 44 -4.55 12.60 1.39
C ILE A 44 -3.90 13.95 1.71
N ARG A 45 -4.00 14.38 2.97
CA ARG A 45 -3.35 15.61 3.43
C ARG A 45 -2.38 15.33 4.58
N ILE A 46 -1.13 15.72 4.43
CA ILE A 46 -0.06 15.55 5.42
C ILE A 46 0.58 16.91 5.67
N ASN A 47 0.51 17.42 6.90
CA ASN A 47 1.09 18.70 7.32
C ASN A 47 0.72 19.87 6.40
N GLY A 48 -0.54 19.92 5.95
CA GLY A 48 -1.03 20.96 5.04
C GLY A 48 -0.79 20.68 3.55
N THR A 49 0.14 19.80 3.19
CA THR A 49 0.40 19.41 1.80
C THR A 49 -0.60 18.33 1.35
N GLU A 50 -1.22 18.56 0.19
CA GLU A 50 -2.08 17.59 -0.48
C GLU A 50 -1.27 16.65 -1.37
N TYR A 51 -1.61 15.36 -1.33
CA TYR A 51 -1.05 14.32 -2.18
C TYR A 51 -2.19 13.56 -2.88
N ALA A 52 -2.33 13.75 -4.19
CA ALA A 52 -3.35 13.10 -5.01
C ALA A 52 -3.02 11.61 -5.19
N LEU A 53 -4.01 10.73 -5.02
CA LEU A 53 -3.88 9.30 -5.27
C LEU A 53 -3.65 9.06 -6.77
N LYS A 54 -2.66 8.24 -7.10
CA LYS A 54 -2.33 7.88 -8.48
C LYS A 54 -2.56 6.42 -8.77
N GLN A 55 -2.02 5.56 -7.92
CA GLN A 55 -2.03 4.12 -8.16
C GLN A 55 -2.00 3.35 -6.86
N ALA A 56 -2.33 2.06 -6.95
CA ALA A 56 -2.04 1.09 -5.93
C ALA A 56 -1.40 -0.16 -6.54
N HIS A 57 -0.57 -0.87 -5.79
CA HIS A 57 0.04 -2.13 -6.22
C HIS A 57 0.31 -3.06 -5.04
N TRP A 58 0.47 -4.35 -5.33
CA TRP A 58 0.56 -5.41 -4.31
C TRP A 58 1.93 -6.10 -4.30
N HIS A 59 2.42 -6.33 -3.09
CA HIS A 59 3.59 -7.16 -2.80
C HIS A 59 3.21 -8.41 -2.01
N SER A 60 3.84 -9.54 -2.33
CA SER A 60 3.75 -10.79 -1.57
C SER A 60 5.14 -11.42 -1.42
N PRO A 61 5.61 -11.68 -0.18
CA PRO A 61 5.00 -11.33 1.10
C PRO A 61 5.00 -9.81 1.33
N SER A 62 4.61 -9.32 2.52
CA SER A 62 4.77 -7.91 2.84
C SER A 62 6.24 -7.48 2.82
N GLU A 63 6.51 -6.26 2.37
CA GLU A 63 7.84 -5.66 2.40
C GLU A 63 8.16 -5.15 3.79
N HIS A 64 7.20 -4.51 4.45
CA HIS A 64 7.32 -4.10 5.84
C HIS A 64 7.19 -5.30 6.78
N SER A 65 7.83 -5.17 7.94
CA SER A 65 7.60 -6.04 9.10
C SER A 65 7.23 -5.18 10.30
N ILE A 66 6.45 -5.75 11.22
CA ILE A 66 6.15 -5.15 12.52
C ILE A 66 6.67 -6.12 13.59
N ASN A 67 7.58 -5.65 14.44
CA ASN A 67 8.23 -6.46 15.47
C ASN A 67 8.85 -7.76 14.91
N GLY A 68 9.51 -7.65 13.74
CA GLY A 68 10.15 -8.79 13.06
C GLY A 68 9.18 -9.71 12.30
N ARG A 69 7.86 -9.52 12.43
CA ARG A 69 6.87 -10.32 11.70
C ARG A 69 6.57 -9.71 10.34
N ARG A 70 6.79 -10.49 9.26
CA ARG A 70 6.22 -10.24 7.93
C ARG A 70 4.79 -10.76 7.84
N TYR A 71 4.03 -10.17 6.94
CA TYR A 71 2.64 -10.45 6.64
C TYR A 71 2.53 -11.11 5.26
N ALA A 72 1.37 -11.69 4.97
CA ALA A 72 1.17 -12.48 3.75
C ALA A 72 1.18 -11.62 2.49
N MET A 73 0.73 -10.37 2.58
CA MET A 73 0.68 -9.43 1.46
C MET A 73 0.70 -8.00 1.98
N GLU A 74 1.09 -7.07 1.12
CA GLU A 74 1.06 -5.65 1.37
C GLU A 74 0.54 -4.88 0.14
N LEU A 75 -0.37 -3.95 0.37
CA LEU A 75 -0.86 -3.01 -0.64
C LEU A 75 -0.22 -1.64 -0.41
N HIS A 76 0.35 -1.07 -1.45
CA HIS A 76 0.83 0.31 -1.46
C HIS A 76 -0.11 1.19 -2.24
N LEU A 77 -0.59 2.28 -1.65
CA LEU A 77 -1.29 3.36 -2.34
C LEU A 77 -0.34 4.54 -2.50
N VAL A 78 0.03 4.86 -3.75
CA VAL A 78 1.01 5.90 -4.07
C VAL A 78 0.30 7.20 -4.43
N HIS A 79 0.76 8.28 -3.78
CA HIS A 79 0.23 9.62 -3.93
C HIS A 79 1.34 10.61 -4.31
N LEU A 80 0.98 11.62 -5.09
CA LEU A 80 1.88 12.70 -5.51
C LEU A 80 1.30 14.06 -5.16
N SER A 81 2.12 14.93 -4.59
CA SER A 81 1.78 16.35 -4.44
C SER A 81 2.02 17.12 -5.75
N ALA A 82 1.56 18.36 -5.80
CA ALA A 82 1.75 19.25 -6.95
C ALA A 82 3.23 19.55 -7.24
N ASP A 83 4.10 19.52 -6.22
CA ASP A 83 5.55 19.71 -6.33
C ASP A 83 6.32 18.38 -6.50
N GLY A 84 5.64 17.27 -6.78
CA GLY A 84 6.26 15.98 -7.11
C GLY A 84 6.75 15.17 -5.90
N LYS A 85 6.45 15.57 -4.67
CA LYS A 85 6.74 14.78 -3.47
C LYS A 85 5.85 13.54 -3.42
N ILE A 86 6.40 12.44 -2.93
CA ILE A 86 5.74 11.14 -2.89
C ILE A 86 5.29 10.82 -1.46
N ALA A 87 4.04 10.40 -1.32
CA ALA A 87 3.54 9.80 -0.10
C ALA A 87 2.93 8.42 -0.40
N VAL A 88 3.25 7.42 0.41
CA VAL A 88 2.74 6.06 0.26
C VAL A 88 2.01 5.63 1.50
N ILE A 89 0.81 5.04 1.31
CA ILE A 89 0.11 4.34 2.39
C ILE A 89 0.27 2.84 2.18
N ALA A 90 0.76 2.14 3.20
CA ALA A 90 0.85 0.69 3.24
C ALA A 90 -0.31 0.08 4.05
N VAL A 91 -0.92 -0.97 3.49
CA VAL A 91 -1.91 -1.82 4.17
C VAL A 91 -1.40 -3.25 4.20
N LEU A 92 -1.31 -3.82 5.40
CA LEU A 92 -0.78 -5.17 5.62
C LEU A 92 -1.92 -6.20 5.73
N TYR A 93 -1.66 -7.42 5.25
CA TYR A 93 -2.67 -8.48 5.20
C TYR A 93 -2.17 -9.79 5.85
N ASN A 94 -2.97 -10.38 6.72
CA ASN A 94 -2.83 -11.78 7.11
C ASN A 94 -3.62 -12.67 6.14
N ILE A 95 -3.24 -13.95 6.06
CA ILE A 95 -4.12 -14.96 5.48
C ILE A 95 -5.41 -15.05 6.31
N GLY A 96 -6.55 -15.07 5.63
CA GLY A 96 -7.88 -15.18 6.24
C GLY A 96 -8.98 -15.15 5.19
N LYS A 97 -10.08 -14.45 5.50
CA LYS A 97 -11.18 -14.25 4.54
C LYS A 97 -10.71 -13.45 3.32
N PRO A 98 -11.30 -13.69 2.12
CA PRO A 98 -11.00 -12.92 0.92
C PRO A 98 -11.14 -11.41 1.14
N ASP A 99 -10.22 -10.64 0.57
CA ASP A 99 -10.33 -9.19 0.49
C ASP A 99 -11.37 -8.81 -0.57
N HIS A 100 -12.46 -8.19 -0.16
CA HIS A 100 -13.55 -7.79 -1.06
C HIS A 100 -13.11 -6.82 -2.16
N PHE A 101 -12.15 -5.93 -1.88
CA PHE A 101 -11.64 -4.99 -2.88
C PHE A 101 -10.88 -5.75 -3.98
N LEU A 102 -9.94 -6.61 -3.60
CA LEU A 102 -9.20 -7.45 -4.53
C LEU A 102 -10.11 -8.41 -5.30
N SER A 103 -11.18 -8.95 -4.68
CA SER A 103 -12.16 -9.81 -5.36
C SER A 103 -12.75 -9.16 -6.62
N LYS A 104 -12.98 -7.84 -6.61
CA LYS A 104 -13.51 -7.11 -7.78
C LYS A 104 -12.56 -7.09 -8.97
N LEU A 105 -11.27 -7.25 -8.71
CA LEU A 105 -10.20 -7.17 -9.70
C LEU A 105 -9.78 -8.56 -10.22
N MET A 106 -10.19 -9.63 -9.55
CA MET A 106 -9.70 -11.00 -9.85
C MET A 106 -10.00 -11.44 -11.27
N VAL A 107 -11.14 -11.08 -11.85
CA VAL A 107 -11.48 -11.42 -13.25
C VAL A 107 -10.45 -10.83 -14.21
N ASN A 108 -10.14 -9.53 -14.03
CA ASN A 108 -9.15 -8.85 -14.85
C ASN A 108 -7.74 -9.42 -14.61
N ILE A 109 -7.36 -9.73 -13.37
CA ILE A 109 -6.05 -10.31 -13.05
C ILE A 109 -5.90 -11.69 -13.71
N THR A 110 -6.95 -12.51 -13.67
CA THR A 110 -6.95 -13.86 -14.27
C THR A 110 -6.73 -13.78 -15.78
N ALA A 111 -7.36 -12.81 -16.46
CA ALA A 111 -7.18 -12.59 -17.89
C ALA A 111 -5.74 -12.18 -18.27
N MET A 112 -4.92 -11.71 -17.32
CA MET A 112 -3.55 -11.26 -17.56
C MET A 112 -2.48 -12.36 -17.37
N ILE A 113 -2.84 -13.55 -16.89
CA ILE A 113 -1.88 -14.63 -16.61
C ILE A 113 -1.17 -15.09 -17.90
N ASP A 114 -1.86 -15.11 -19.04
CA ASP A 114 -1.27 -15.58 -20.30
C ASP A 114 -0.83 -14.43 -21.22
N GLN A 115 -1.10 -13.18 -20.83
CA GLN A 115 -0.99 -12.02 -21.71
C GLN A 115 0.00 -10.99 -21.13
N LYS A 116 1.27 -11.13 -21.54
CA LYS A 116 2.35 -10.25 -21.08
C LYS A 116 2.09 -8.80 -21.48
N GLY A 117 2.08 -7.91 -20.48
CA GLY A 117 1.99 -6.45 -20.69
C GLY A 117 0.58 -5.92 -20.90
N GLU A 118 -0.45 -6.71 -20.61
CA GLU A 118 -1.83 -6.27 -20.78
C GLU A 118 -2.37 -5.36 -19.68
N HIS A 119 -3.31 -4.54 -20.10
CA HIS A 119 -4.09 -3.64 -19.26
C HIS A 119 -5.58 -3.98 -19.39
N GLY A 120 -6.26 -4.07 -18.26
CA GLY A 120 -7.69 -4.35 -18.20
C GLY A 120 -8.43 -3.14 -17.68
N HIS A 121 -9.45 -2.68 -18.40
CA HIS A 121 -10.33 -1.65 -17.85
C HIS A 121 -11.10 -2.23 -16.65
N SER A 122 -10.95 -1.62 -15.48
CA SER A 122 -11.60 -2.07 -14.23
C SER A 122 -12.89 -1.29 -13.94
N GLY A 123 -13.28 -0.35 -14.82
CA GLY A 123 -14.43 0.52 -14.60
C GLY A 123 -14.23 1.46 -13.42
N VAL A 124 -15.33 1.89 -12.83
CA VAL A 124 -15.31 2.81 -11.67
C VAL A 124 -14.92 2.05 -10.41
N ILE A 125 -13.78 2.41 -9.82
CA ILE A 125 -13.27 1.86 -8.56
C ILE A 125 -13.24 2.96 -7.49
N ASP A 126 -13.85 2.71 -6.32
CA ASP A 126 -13.78 3.60 -5.17
C ASP A 126 -12.63 3.19 -4.22
N PRO A 127 -11.57 4.02 -4.05
CA PRO A 127 -10.48 3.72 -3.13
C PRO A 127 -10.94 3.54 -1.66
N LYS A 128 -12.11 4.07 -1.27
CA LYS A 128 -12.65 3.90 0.09
C LYS A 128 -12.94 2.44 0.44
N GLU A 129 -13.18 1.60 -0.55
CA GLU A 129 -13.46 0.17 -0.35
C GLU A 129 -12.24 -0.62 0.14
N ILE A 130 -11.04 -0.05 0.08
CA ILE A 130 -9.83 -0.62 0.70
C ILE A 130 -9.97 -0.64 2.24
N GLN A 131 -10.90 0.14 2.83
CA GLN A 131 -11.26 0.08 4.25
C GLN A 131 -10.07 0.13 5.23
N MET A 132 -9.05 0.92 4.89
CA MET A 132 -7.89 1.14 5.74
C MET A 132 -8.26 1.93 7.01
N SER A 133 -7.51 1.73 8.09
CA SER A 133 -7.67 2.54 9.30
C SER A 133 -6.90 3.85 9.18
N ASN A 134 -7.59 4.96 9.39
CA ASN A 134 -7.00 6.30 9.51
C ASN A 134 -6.71 6.70 10.96
N ARG A 135 -6.95 5.83 11.94
CA ARG A 135 -6.87 6.16 13.37
C ARG A 135 -5.55 5.77 14.03
N ARG A 136 -4.88 4.74 13.53
CA ARG A 136 -3.61 4.26 14.08
C ARG A 136 -2.68 3.86 12.94
N TYR A 137 -1.51 4.49 12.87
CA TYR A 137 -0.55 4.25 11.80
C TYR A 137 0.89 4.57 12.24
N TYR A 138 1.85 3.96 11.57
CA TYR A 138 3.25 4.36 11.64
C TYR A 138 3.56 5.39 10.57
N ARG A 139 4.52 6.28 10.81
CA ARG A 139 4.99 7.29 9.87
C ARG A 139 6.51 7.40 9.93
N TYR A 140 7.15 7.41 8.77
CA TYR A 140 8.59 7.66 8.63
C TYR A 140 8.91 8.20 7.22
N ILE A 141 10.12 8.73 7.04
CA ILE A 141 10.65 9.10 5.71
C ILE A 141 11.56 7.97 5.20
N GLY A 142 11.30 7.51 3.98
CA GLY A 142 12.02 6.40 3.36
C GLY A 142 12.22 6.59 1.86
N SER A 143 12.22 5.47 1.14
CA SER A 143 12.40 5.43 -0.31
C SER A 143 11.26 4.69 -0.99
N LEU A 144 11.24 4.72 -2.32
CA LEU A 144 10.58 3.68 -3.12
C LEU A 144 11.22 2.32 -2.85
N THR A 145 10.44 1.25 -2.94
CA THR A 145 10.89 -0.13 -2.73
C THR A 145 11.29 -0.83 -4.03
N VAL A 146 11.10 -0.15 -5.17
CA VAL A 146 11.57 -0.54 -6.50
C VAL A 146 12.61 0.46 -7.03
N PRO A 147 13.52 0.04 -7.93
CA PRO A 147 14.44 0.96 -8.60
C PRO A 147 13.72 2.17 -9.25
N PRO A 148 14.30 3.38 -9.20
CA PRO A 148 15.66 3.73 -8.73
C PRO A 148 15.76 3.95 -7.21
N CYS A 149 14.82 3.45 -6.40
CA CYS A 149 14.82 3.58 -4.95
C CYS A 149 14.86 5.04 -4.47
N THR A 150 14.17 5.95 -5.18
CA THR A 150 14.11 7.38 -4.84
C THR A 150 13.75 7.61 -3.38
N GLU A 151 14.57 8.38 -2.66
CA GLU A 151 14.35 8.74 -1.25
C GLU A 151 13.37 9.91 -1.07
N GLY A 152 13.10 10.30 0.17
CA GLY A 152 12.17 11.40 0.50
C GLY A 152 10.70 11.01 0.48
N VAL A 153 10.40 9.71 0.41
CA VAL A 153 9.03 9.19 0.39
C VAL A 153 8.44 9.22 1.80
N VAL A 154 7.27 9.86 1.95
CA VAL A 154 6.53 9.87 3.21
C VAL A 154 5.72 8.59 3.34
N TRP A 155 6.17 7.65 4.18
CA TRP A 155 5.50 6.38 4.40
C TRP A 155 4.48 6.44 5.52
N THR A 156 3.29 5.89 5.29
CA THR A 156 2.24 5.74 6.31
C THR A 156 1.76 4.30 6.35
N ILE A 157 2.07 3.55 7.40
CA ILE A 157 1.70 2.13 7.50
C ILE A 157 0.48 2.01 8.41
N SER A 158 -0.67 1.57 7.87
CA SER A 158 -1.87 1.36 8.68
C SER A 158 -1.63 0.26 9.72
N LYS A 159 -1.96 0.52 11.00
CA LYS A 159 -1.88 -0.51 12.06
C LYS A 159 -2.99 -1.56 11.96
N LYS A 160 -4.08 -1.28 11.23
CA LYS A 160 -5.15 -2.26 11.02
C LYS A 160 -4.69 -3.28 9.99
N ILE A 161 -4.43 -4.50 10.45
CA ILE A 161 -4.12 -5.62 9.57
C ILE A 161 -5.42 -6.13 8.94
N ARG A 162 -5.46 -6.22 7.61
CA ARG A 162 -6.59 -6.76 6.85
C ARG A 162 -6.39 -8.26 6.62
N THR A 163 -7.35 -8.90 5.96
CA THR A 163 -7.26 -10.31 5.56
C THR A 163 -7.32 -10.44 4.05
N VAL A 164 -6.62 -11.43 3.52
CA VAL A 164 -6.65 -11.85 2.12
C VAL A 164 -6.72 -13.37 2.09
N SER A 165 -7.39 -13.97 1.10
CA SER A 165 -7.36 -15.43 0.96
C SER A 165 -6.04 -15.91 0.35
N ILE A 166 -5.69 -17.18 0.60
CA ILE A 166 -4.53 -17.80 -0.02
C ILE A 166 -4.64 -17.75 -1.56
N ASP A 167 -5.82 -18.02 -2.10
CA ASP A 167 -6.06 -18.06 -3.55
C ASP A 167 -5.89 -16.68 -4.19
N GLN A 168 -6.27 -15.60 -3.49
CA GLN A 168 -6.02 -14.24 -3.97
C GLN A 168 -4.53 -13.90 -4.03
N VAL A 169 -3.76 -14.34 -3.02
CA VAL A 169 -2.30 -14.15 -3.03
C VAL A 169 -1.66 -14.96 -4.16
N LYS A 170 -2.06 -16.22 -4.34
CA LYS A 170 -1.59 -17.07 -5.44
C LYS A 170 -1.88 -16.47 -6.80
N LEU A 171 -3.11 -15.99 -7.03
CA LEU A 171 -3.50 -15.36 -8.28
C LEU A 171 -2.61 -14.14 -8.61
N LEU A 172 -2.32 -13.29 -7.62
CA LEU A 172 -1.41 -12.17 -7.80
C LEU A 172 0.03 -12.59 -8.11
N ARG A 173 0.48 -13.76 -7.66
CA ARG A 173 1.82 -14.30 -7.95
C ARG A 173 1.87 -14.95 -9.33
N GLU A 174 0.86 -15.74 -9.67
CA GLU A 174 0.74 -16.39 -10.98
C GLU A 174 0.65 -15.36 -12.11
N ALA A 175 -0.02 -14.23 -11.89
CA ALA A 175 -0.11 -13.19 -12.90
C ALA A 175 1.23 -12.47 -13.16
N VAL A 176 2.14 -12.41 -12.18
CA VAL A 176 3.40 -11.65 -12.31
C VAL A 176 4.46 -12.51 -12.99
N HIS A 177 5.08 -11.98 -14.05
CA HIS A 177 6.05 -12.69 -14.88
C HIS A 177 7.49 -12.20 -14.66
N ASP A 178 7.92 -12.12 -13.40
CA ASP A 178 9.25 -11.63 -13.02
C ASP A 178 10.25 -12.77 -12.72
N TYR A 179 9.83 -14.03 -12.87
CA TYR A 179 10.57 -15.23 -12.47
C TYR A 179 10.96 -15.26 -10.98
N ALA A 180 10.47 -14.30 -10.19
CA ALA A 180 10.78 -14.22 -8.77
C ALA A 180 9.69 -14.96 -8.00
N GLU A 181 10.09 -15.76 -7.01
CA GLU A 181 9.13 -16.39 -6.10
C GLU A 181 8.31 -15.34 -5.34
N ASN A 182 8.91 -14.17 -5.09
CA ASN A 182 8.38 -13.08 -4.31
C ASN A 182 8.81 -11.73 -4.90
N ASN A 183 7.94 -10.72 -4.86
CA ASN A 183 8.27 -9.36 -5.30
C ASN A 183 8.50 -8.38 -4.13
N ALA A 184 8.92 -8.89 -2.98
CA ALA A 184 9.09 -8.10 -1.77
C ALA A 184 10.56 -7.79 -1.49
N ARG A 185 10.94 -6.52 -1.53
CA ARG A 185 12.29 -6.07 -1.16
C ARG A 185 12.64 -6.53 0.26
N PRO A 186 13.90 -6.97 0.51
CA PRO A 186 14.36 -7.27 1.86
C PRO A 186 14.28 -6.05 2.79
N ILE A 187 14.14 -6.31 4.10
CA ILE A 187 14.14 -5.24 5.11
C ILE A 187 15.46 -4.48 5.03
N GLN A 188 15.37 -3.14 4.98
CA GLN A 188 16.55 -2.27 4.97
C GLN A 188 16.85 -1.75 6.38
N PRO A 189 18.13 -1.48 6.72
CA PRO A 189 18.52 -0.93 8.03
C PRO A 189 17.75 0.33 8.42
N VAL A 190 17.37 0.46 9.70
CA VAL A 190 16.64 1.64 10.20
C VAL A 190 17.51 2.90 10.18
N ASN A 191 18.83 2.76 10.35
CA ASN A 191 19.79 3.87 10.43
C ASN A 191 19.33 4.93 11.46
N GLN A 192 19.40 6.22 11.12
CA GLN A 192 19.03 7.34 11.99
C GLN A 192 17.59 7.83 11.77
N ARG A 193 16.72 7.01 11.14
CA ARG A 193 15.35 7.42 10.81
C ARG A 193 14.48 7.53 12.06
N ASP A 194 13.73 8.63 12.13
CA ASP A 194 12.64 8.80 13.09
C ASP A 194 11.41 8.00 12.64
N LEU A 195 10.96 7.09 13.49
CA LEU A 195 9.73 6.32 13.30
C LEU A 195 8.72 6.73 14.35
N ARG A 196 7.58 7.27 13.90
CA ARG A 196 6.52 7.77 14.77
C ARG A 196 5.28 6.89 14.66
N VAL A 197 4.57 6.72 15.77
CA VAL A 197 3.24 6.10 15.81
C VAL A 197 2.22 7.15 16.13
N TYR A 198 1.19 7.25 15.30
CA TYR A 198 0.06 8.11 15.53
C TYR A 198 -1.13 7.27 15.99
N GLY A 199 -1.86 7.79 16.97
CA GLY A 199 -3.12 7.21 17.40
C GLY A 199 -3.74 7.93 18.59
N PRO A 200 -4.99 7.59 18.95
CA PRO A 200 -5.55 8.03 20.21
C PRO A 200 -4.64 7.56 21.35
N ALA A 201 -4.39 8.45 22.31
CA ALA A 201 -3.71 8.09 23.54
C ALA A 201 -4.38 6.84 24.13
N SER A 202 -3.59 5.86 24.54
CA SER A 202 -4.11 4.76 25.34
C SER A 202 -4.67 5.36 26.63
N THR A 203 -5.99 5.32 26.81
CA THR A 203 -6.56 5.37 28.17
C THR A 203 -5.97 4.19 28.91
N GLN A 204 -5.23 4.47 29.98
CA GLN A 204 -4.86 3.47 30.98
C GLN A 204 -6.12 2.87 31.60
#